data_AF-A0A926CSE2-F1
#
_entry.id   AF-A0A926CSE2-F1
#
_cell.length_a   1.000
_cell.length_b   1.000
_cell.length_c   1.000
_cell.angle_alpha   90.00
_cell.angle_beta   90.00
_cell.angle_gamma   90.00
#
_symmetry.space_group_name_H-M   'P 1'
#
loop_
_entity.id
_entity.type
_entity.pdbx_description
1 polymer ?
#
loop_
_entity_poly.entity_id
_entity_poly.type
_entity_poly.pdbx_seq_one_letter_code
_entity_poly.pdbx_strand_id
1 'polypeptide(L)' 'QQVQGNAITPRVMKEQAGVPEFIVPLAVIAGSGVGGVLGALIVVPLVAMLRIVFLRVITPLIKAYTGASEIKGEHV' A
#
# COMPACT_ATOMS: atom_id res chain seq x y z
N GLN A 1 -2.19 24.56 24.26
CA GLN A 1 -1.03 24.76 23.35
C GLN A 1 -0.43 23.45 22.81
N GLN A 2 -0.72 22.25 23.36
CA GLN A 2 -0.25 20.97 22.77
C GLN A 2 -1.35 20.12 22.08
N VAL A 3 -2.63 20.44 22.31
CA VAL A 3 -3.76 19.67 21.76
C VAL A 3 -3.96 19.88 20.25
N GLN A 4 -3.43 20.97 19.68
CA GLN A 4 -3.47 21.24 18.24
C GLN A 4 -2.32 20.57 17.48
N GLY A 5 -1.17 20.32 18.13
CA GLY A 5 0.01 19.71 17.49
C GLY A 5 -0.09 18.20 17.29
N ASN A 6 -1.00 17.53 18.01
CA ASN A 6 -1.18 16.08 17.90
C ASN A 6 -2.41 15.67 17.06
N ALA A 7 -3.30 16.61 16.75
CA ALA A 7 -4.50 16.35 15.94
C ALA A 7 -4.22 16.39 14.44
N ILE A 8 -3.18 17.10 14.00
CA ILE A 8 -2.82 17.23 12.58
C ILE A 8 -1.88 16.13 12.09
N THR A 9 -1.17 15.44 13.00
CA THR A 9 -0.05 14.56 12.61
C THR A 9 -0.45 13.22 11.96
N PRO A 10 -1.51 12.46 12.34
CA PRO A 10 -1.62 11.11 11.81
C PRO A 10 -2.80 10.88 10.85
N ARG A 11 -3.35 11.91 10.19
CA ARG A 11 -4.26 11.63 9.05
C ARG A 11 -3.50 11.20 7.78
N VAL A 12 -2.19 11.47 7.75
CA VAL A 12 -1.26 11.15 6.65
C VAL A 12 -0.43 9.90 6.89
N MET A 13 -0.49 9.30 8.09
CA MET A 13 0.05 7.95 8.38
C MET A 13 -0.89 6.85 7.85
N LYS A 14 -1.67 7.16 6.84
CA LYS A 14 -2.66 6.26 6.25
C LYS A 14 -1.89 5.18 5.51
N GLU A 15 -1.93 3.97 6.06
CA GLU A 15 -1.36 2.75 5.52
C GLU A 15 0.16 2.78 5.38
N GLN A 16 0.84 2.48 6.50
CA GLN A 16 2.17 1.89 6.46
C GLN A 16 2.17 0.77 5.41
N ALA A 17 2.81 1.06 4.28
CA ALA A 17 2.91 0.20 3.11
C ALA A 17 1.62 -0.32 2.45
N GLY A 18 0.40 -0.19 2.99
CA GLY A 18 -0.90 -0.68 2.45
C GLY A 18 -0.84 -2.00 1.67
N VAL A 19 0.12 -2.85 2.07
CA VAL A 19 0.18 -4.25 1.77
C VAL A 19 -0.54 -4.88 2.95
N PRO A 20 -1.52 -5.75 2.72
CA PRO A 20 -2.17 -6.44 3.81
C PRO A 20 -1.09 -7.15 4.65
N GLU A 21 -1.06 -6.86 5.94
CA GLU A 21 0.03 -7.23 6.85
C GLU A 21 0.26 -8.75 6.89
N PHE A 22 -0.78 -9.52 6.58
CA PHE A 22 -0.76 -10.98 6.45
C PHE A 22 -0.03 -11.50 5.19
N ILE A 23 0.11 -10.71 4.13
CA ILE A 23 0.78 -11.14 2.87
C ILE A 23 2.29 -11.17 3.03
N VAL A 24 2.85 -10.27 3.85
CA VAL A 24 4.30 -10.15 4.05
C VAL A 24 4.93 -11.45 4.55
N PRO A 25 4.45 -12.10 5.64
CA PRO A 25 5.03 -13.37 6.09
C PRO A 25 4.86 -14.49 5.06
N LEU A 26 3.76 -14.53 4.30
CA LEU A 26 3.57 -15.52 3.22
C LEU A 26 4.59 -15.33 2.09
N ALA A 27 4.83 -14.08 1.69
CA ALA A 27 5.83 -13.76 0.69
C ALA A 27 7.24 -14.14 1.18
N VAL A 28 7.56 -13.90 2.46
CA VAL A 28 8.86 -14.25 3.06
C VAL A 28 9.07 -15.76 3.04
N ILE A 29 8.05 -16.55 3.42
CA ILE A 29 8.12 -18.01 3.36
C ILE A 29 8.33 -18.48 1.91
N ALA A 30 7.57 -17.93 0.96
CA ALA A 30 7.71 -18.29 -0.45
C ALA A 30 9.10 -17.92 -1.02
N GLY A 31 9.58 -16.71 -0.75
CA GLY A 31 10.91 -16.25 -1.18
C GLY A 31 12.03 -17.07 -0.53
N SER A 32 11.85 -17.47 0.73
CA SER A 32 12.81 -18.32 1.44
C SER A 32 12.94 -19.71 0.83
N GLY A 33 11.86 -20.26 0.25
CA GLY A 33 11.90 -21.55 -0.44
C GLY A 33 12.66 -21.53 -1.76
N VAL A 34 12.70 -20.38 -2.45
CA VAL A 34 13.35 -20.23 -3.76
C VAL A 34 14.84 -19.87 -3.64
N GLY A 35 15.19 -19.02 -2.66
CA GLY A 35 16.55 -18.47 -2.53
C GLY A 35 17.12 -18.49 -1.12
N GLY A 36 16.52 -19.23 -0.19
CA GLY A 36 16.93 -19.25 1.21
C GLY A 36 16.83 -17.86 1.87
N VAL A 37 17.79 -17.53 2.72
CA VAL A 37 17.84 -16.23 3.43
C VAL A 37 17.91 -15.05 2.45
N LEU A 38 18.62 -15.21 1.32
CA LEU A 38 18.72 -14.16 0.30
C LEU A 38 17.35 -13.88 -0.35
N GLY A 39 16.58 -14.94 -0.62
CA GLY A 39 15.22 -14.83 -1.13
C GLY A 39 14.29 -14.12 -0.15
N ALA A 40 14.42 -14.40 1.15
CA ALA A 40 13.65 -13.72 2.20
C ALA A 40 13.98 -12.21 2.30
N LEU A 41 15.26 -11.84 2.19
CA LEU A 41 15.70 -10.44 2.25
C LEU A 41 15.21 -9.61 1.06
N ILE A 42 15.26 -10.18 -0.14
CA ILE A 42 14.87 -9.49 -1.39
C ILE A 42 13.35 -9.43 -1.54
N VAL A 43 12.59 -10.32 -0.88
CA VAL A 43 11.13 -10.36 -1.04
C VAL A 43 10.44 -9.08 -0.55
N VAL A 44 10.94 -8.46 0.52
CA VAL A 44 10.33 -7.25 1.10
C VAL A 44 10.32 -6.08 0.10
N PRO A 45 11.47 -5.66 -0.47
CA PRO A 45 11.47 -4.63 -1.49
C PRO A 45 10.74 -5.06 -2.78
N LEU A 46 10.73 -6.36 -3.12
CA LEU A 46 10.02 -6.87 -4.29
C LEU A 46 8.49 -6.73 -4.16
N VAL A 47 7.93 -7.08 -2.99
CA VAL A 47 6.50 -6.90 -2.68
C VAL A 47 6.13 -5.41 -2.68
N ALA A 48 6.99 -4.55 -2.16
CA ALA A 48 6.79 -3.11 -2.21
C ALA A 48 6.77 -2.58 -3.66
N MET A 49 7.68 -3.05 -4.52
CA MET A 49 7.68 -2.73 -5.94
C MET A 49 6.39 -3.16 -6.63
N LEU A 50 5.96 -4.41 -6.40
CA LEU A 50 4.71 -4.92 -6.96
C LEU A 50 3.53 -4.02 -6.56
N ARG A 51 3.42 -3.63 -5.29
CA ARG A 51 2.36 -2.70 -4.86
C ARG A 51 2.38 -1.39 -5.64
N ILE A 52 3.56 -0.79 -5.83
CA ILE A 52 3.68 0.46 -6.60
C ILE A 52 3.16 0.26 -8.03
N VAL A 53 3.49 -0.86 -8.68
CA VAL A 53 2.98 -1.20 -10.00
C VAL A 53 1.45 -1.34 -9.98
N PHE A 54 0.90 -2.08 -9.01
CA PHE A 54 -0.55 -2.23 -8.88
C PHE A 54 -1.27 -0.89 -8.67
N LEU A 55 -0.79 -0.06 -7.74
CA LEU A 55 -1.40 1.24 -7.44
C LEU A 55 -1.24 2.27 -8.55
N ARG A 56 -0.13 2.21 -9.29
CA ARG A 56 0.20 3.22 -10.30
C ARG A 56 -0.21 2.83 -11.71
N VAL A 57 -0.42 1.54 -11.99
CA VAL A 57 -0.79 1.04 -13.32
C VAL A 57 -2.19 0.43 -13.31
N ILE A 58 -2.50 -0.43 -12.35
CA ILE A 58 -3.80 -1.14 -12.33
C ILE A 58 -4.90 -0.28 -11.73
N THR A 59 -4.67 0.44 -10.63
CA THR A 59 -5.67 1.35 -10.06
C THR A 59 -6.18 2.43 -11.03
N PRO A 60 -5.34 3.16 -11.79
CA PRO A 60 -5.86 4.11 -12.78
C PRO A 60 -6.62 3.41 -13.91
N LEU A 61 -6.23 2.19 -14.28
CA LEU A 61 -6.93 1.40 -15.30
C LEU A 61 -8.32 0.97 -14.80
N ILE A 62 -8.41 0.39 -13.60
CA ILE A 62 -9.69 0.04 -12.98
C ILE A 62 -10.55 1.29 -12.78
N LYS A 63 -9.97 2.40 -12.30
CA LYS A 63 -10.71 3.66 -12.14
C LYS A 63 -11.27 4.20 -13.46
N ALA A 64 -10.57 3.98 -14.58
CA ALA A 64 -11.06 4.35 -15.91
C ALA A 64 -12.23 3.47 -16.39
N TYR A 65 -12.27 2.19 -16.00
CA TYR A 65 -13.36 1.27 -16.37
C TYR A 65 -14.52 1.24 -15.39
N THR A 66 -14.29 1.50 -14.10
CA THR A 66 -15.32 1.38 -13.05
C THR A 66 -16.28 2.57 -13.04
N GLY A 67 -16.07 3.62 -13.84
CA GLY A 67 -17.08 4.67 -14.04
C GLY A 67 -17.63 5.24 -12.74
N ALA A 68 -16.81 5.28 -11.68
CA ALA A 68 -17.18 5.88 -10.40
C ALA A 68 -17.23 7.39 -10.64
N SER A 69 -18.41 7.82 -11.11
CA SER A 69 -18.87 9.19 -11.10
C SER A 69 -18.40 9.82 -9.81
N GLU A 70 -17.60 10.87 -9.99
CA GLU A 70 -17.43 11.96 -9.07
C GLU A 70 -18.74 12.22 -8.33
N ILE A 71 -18.88 11.70 -7.11
CA ILE A 71 -19.82 12.30 -6.15
C ILE A 71 -19.08 13.47 -5.56
N LYS A 72 -19.13 14.55 -6.35
CA LYS A 72 -18.97 15.93 -5.93
C LYS A 72 -19.69 16.13 -4.60
N GLY A 73 -18.94 16.62 -3.63
CA GLY A 73 -19.43 17.03 -2.33
C GLY A 73 -18.61 18.20 -1.79
N GLU A 74 -18.33 19.18 -2.65
CA GLU A 74 -18.23 20.55 -2.17
C GLU A 74 -19.66 21.00 -1.89
N HIS A 75 -20.03 21.12 -0.62
CA HIS A 75 -21.09 22.01 -0.16
C HIS A 75 -20.82 22.35 1.31
N VAL A 76 -20.46 23.63 1.50
CA VAL A 76 -20.57 24.51 2.67
C VAL A 76 -19.76 24.23 3.94
#